data_AF-A0AA41QT23-F1
#
_entry.id   AF-A0AA41QT23-F1
#
_cell.length_a   1.000
_cell.length_b   1.000
_cell.length_c   1.000
_cell.angle_alpha   90.00
_cell.angle_beta   90.00
_cell.angle_gamma   90.00
#
_symmetry.space_group_name_H-M   'P 1'
#
loop_
_entity.id
_entity.type
_entity.pdbx_description
1 polymer ?
#
loop_
_entity_poly.entity_id
_entity_poly.type
_entity_poly.pdbx_seq_one_letter_code
_entity_poly.pdbx_strand_id
1 'polypeptide(L)'
;MMIFAMIALGVGYGMVSTLVLSRDSASRETAAGIASSEIDAARAKGNPFAVLDVPAHTVTTAATENFIVSLSTAWVTPTGAASTCGTGGGALQYKRVTVTVTWPNIRPTSRPVVVDTLLAPSTRINDPTKGTLLISVKNARGLGQPGVTFTATPATGAALVTTPTDADGCAFLLQAAPGDYAVKLTTTGMVDSRLQETNPSVTHTVAAGSSASYSFQFDKAVRFTLTYASNIAAPLPNIPTNLDYTFINNVGNWVLPATSSHVDLHPFTVGYQAFAGKLSATGCSSVDPGDWAPDTSVTPARVSARQPIAAPLPGESVTVNVPMGGAIVTGGATGGWLTAVSDPATPVAGEHSCLASPTTTMTYTFGNIVPSSGSVRIALPFGSWRLFTSASSTGALTELPRTRVPSLLTNGLLVPSAASLFVLDPR
;
A
#
# COMPACT_ATOMS: atom_id res chain seq x y z
N MET A 1 -12.15 -16.87 -68.11
CA MET A 1 -12.84 -16.94 -66.80
C MET A 1 -11.97 -16.39 -65.65
N MET A 2 -10.71 -16.80 -65.47
CA MET A 2 -9.83 -16.26 -64.40
C MET A 2 -9.55 -14.75 -64.45
N ILE A 3 -9.28 -14.19 -65.63
CA ILE A 3 -8.98 -12.74 -65.78
C ILE A 3 -10.18 -11.88 -65.35
N PHE A 4 -11.39 -12.31 -65.70
CA PHE A 4 -12.62 -11.62 -65.32
C PHE A 4 -12.84 -11.69 -63.80
N ALA A 5 -12.50 -12.81 -63.16
CA ALA A 5 -12.56 -12.95 -61.71
C ALA A 5 -11.55 -12.04 -60.98
N MET A 6 -10.32 -11.91 -61.49
CA MET A 6 -9.33 -10.99 -60.90
C MET A 6 -9.74 -9.51 -61.02
N ILE A 7 -10.27 -9.11 -62.18
CA ILE A 7 -10.78 -7.74 -62.38
C ILE A 7 -11.98 -7.48 -61.47
N ALA A 8 -12.92 -8.44 -61.37
CA ALA A 8 -14.09 -8.31 -60.50
C ALA A 8 -13.71 -8.20 -59.01
N LEU A 9 -12.72 -8.98 -58.55
CA LEU A 9 -12.19 -8.89 -57.19
C LEU A 9 -11.47 -7.55 -56.93
N GLY A 10 -10.71 -7.05 -57.89
CA GLY A 10 -10.05 -5.75 -57.80
C GLY A 10 -11.04 -4.59 -57.66
N VAL A 11 -12.10 -4.59 -58.48
CA VAL A 11 -13.17 -3.58 -58.40
C VAL A 11 -13.97 -3.72 -57.10
N GLY A 12 -14.31 -4.95 -56.71
CA GLY A 12 -15.01 -5.23 -55.45
C GLY A 12 -14.24 -4.73 -54.23
N TYR A 13 -12.93 -4.98 -54.19
CA TYR A 13 -12.05 -4.47 -53.13
C TYR A 13 -11.96 -2.93 -53.15
N GLY A 14 -11.87 -2.33 -54.34
CA GLY A 14 -11.89 -0.88 -54.50
C GLY A 14 -13.15 -0.22 -53.91
N MET A 15 -14.33 -0.78 -54.19
CA MET A 15 -15.61 -0.30 -53.66
C MET A 15 -15.73 -0.47 -52.15
N VAL A 16 -15.28 -1.61 -51.60
CA VAL A 16 -15.28 -1.81 -50.14
C VAL A 16 -14.34 -0.82 -49.47
N SER A 17 -13.16 -0.57 -50.04
CA SER A 17 -12.20 0.39 -49.50
C SER A 17 -12.74 1.82 -49.47
N THR A 18 -13.44 2.24 -50.54
CA THR A 18 -14.09 3.57 -50.58
C THR A 18 -15.26 3.68 -49.61
N LEU A 19 -16.08 2.63 -49.45
CA LEU A 19 -17.16 2.60 -48.46
C LEU A 19 -16.63 2.71 -47.03
N VAL A 20 -15.58 1.95 -46.69
CA VAL A 20 -14.95 2.04 -45.37
C VAL A 20 -14.30 3.41 -45.17
N LEU A 21 -13.81 4.07 -46.22
CA LEU A 21 -13.19 5.39 -46.12
C LEU A 21 -14.25 6.45 -45.86
N SER A 22 -15.34 6.39 -46.62
CA SER A 22 -16.50 7.28 -46.45
C SER A 22 -17.11 7.12 -45.07
N ARG A 23 -17.25 5.88 -44.57
CA ARG A 23 -17.71 5.63 -43.20
C ARG A 23 -16.76 6.21 -42.16
N ASP A 24 -15.45 5.99 -42.28
CA ASP A 24 -14.45 6.54 -41.33
C ASP A 24 -14.49 8.09 -41.33
N SER A 25 -14.63 8.72 -42.50
CA SER A 25 -14.80 10.17 -42.61
C SER A 25 -16.05 10.69 -41.90
N ALA A 26 -17.20 10.02 -42.07
CA ALA A 26 -18.45 10.39 -41.41
C ALA A 26 -18.37 10.21 -39.87
N SER A 27 -17.79 9.09 -39.41
CA SER A 27 -17.58 8.86 -37.97
C SER A 27 -16.59 9.88 -37.38
N ARG A 28 -15.56 10.30 -38.13
CA ARG A 28 -14.63 11.36 -37.71
C ARG A 28 -15.28 12.73 -37.58
N GLU A 29 -16.14 13.10 -38.52
CA GLU A 29 -16.89 14.36 -38.46
C GLU A 29 -17.80 14.39 -37.23
N THR A 30 -18.52 13.29 -37.00
CA THR A 30 -19.36 13.12 -35.81
C THR A 30 -18.53 13.17 -34.52
N ALA A 31 -17.40 12.46 -34.48
CA ALA A 31 -16.48 12.46 -33.35
C ALA A 31 -15.91 13.87 -33.06
N ALA A 32 -15.62 14.66 -34.09
CA ALA A 32 -15.17 16.05 -33.94
C ALA A 32 -16.28 16.94 -33.36
N GLY A 33 -17.53 16.77 -33.82
CA GLY A 33 -18.68 17.47 -33.23
C GLY A 33 -18.90 17.13 -31.75
N ILE A 34 -18.80 15.85 -31.39
CA ILE A 34 -18.87 15.40 -29.98
C ILE A 34 -17.72 16.03 -29.18
N ALA A 35 -16.48 15.95 -29.67
CA ALA A 35 -15.33 16.53 -28.98
C ALA A 35 -15.47 18.04 -28.75
N SER A 36 -15.95 18.79 -29.75
CA SER A 36 -16.23 20.22 -29.61
C SER A 36 -17.33 20.51 -28.58
N SER A 37 -18.41 19.73 -28.57
CA SER A 37 -19.48 19.87 -27.59
C SER A 37 -18.99 19.67 -26.15
N GLU A 38 -18.12 18.67 -25.92
CA GLU A 38 -17.53 18.42 -24.59
C GLU A 38 -16.60 19.56 -24.16
N ILE A 39 -15.82 20.11 -25.08
CA ILE A 39 -14.95 21.27 -24.82
C ILE A 39 -15.79 22.50 -24.47
N ASP A 40 -16.89 22.74 -25.16
CA ASP A 40 -17.78 23.85 -24.87
C ASP A 40 -18.50 23.65 -23.52
N ALA A 41 -18.88 22.43 -23.17
CA ALA A 41 -19.40 22.10 -21.84
C ALA A 41 -18.36 22.33 -20.74
N ALA A 42 -17.08 21.98 -20.98
CA ALA A 42 -16.00 22.26 -20.05
C ALA A 42 -15.77 23.78 -19.88
N ARG A 43 -15.80 24.56 -20.97
CA ARG A 43 -15.68 26.02 -20.94
C ARG A 43 -16.87 26.68 -20.24
N ALA A 44 -18.08 26.17 -20.43
CA ALA A 44 -19.30 26.72 -19.84
C ALA A 44 -19.28 26.70 -18.30
N LYS A 45 -18.48 25.83 -17.67
CA LYS A 45 -18.28 25.83 -16.21
C LYS A 45 -17.65 27.13 -15.69
N GLY A 46 -16.86 27.84 -16.50
CA GLY A 46 -16.22 29.12 -16.17
C GLY A 46 -15.10 29.05 -15.13
N ASN A 47 -15.14 28.10 -14.19
CA ASN A 47 -14.12 27.86 -13.18
C ASN A 47 -13.23 26.66 -13.57
N PRO A 48 -11.93 26.86 -13.85
CA PRO A 48 -11.03 25.76 -14.18
C PRO A 48 -10.90 24.69 -13.09
N PHE A 49 -11.08 25.04 -11.81
CA PHE A 49 -11.03 24.07 -10.71
C PHE A 49 -12.24 23.12 -10.68
N ALA A 50 -13.34 23.49 -11.33
CA ALA A 50 -14.56 22.66 -11.39
C ALA A 50 -14.59 21.72 -12.61
N VAL A 51 -13.58 21.81 -13.49
CA VAL A 51 -13.43 20.94 -14.67
C VAL A 51 -12.51 19.80 -14.26
N LEU A 52 -13.02 18.58 -14.15
CA LEU A 52 -12.29 17.41 -13.64
C LEU A 52 -12.10 16.38 -14.75
N ASP A 53 -11.29 15.36 -14.50
CA ASP A 53 -11.17 14.23 -15.43
C ASP A 53 -12.51 13.48 -15.51
N VAL A 54 -12.86 13.06 -16.73
CA VAL A 54 -14.04 12.23 -16.99
C VAL A 54 -13.55 10.90 -17.58
N PRO A 55 -13.78 9.78 -16.87
CA PRO A 55 -13.47 8.46 -17.40
C PRO A 55 -14.13 8.19 -18.75
N ALA A 56 -13.55 7.26 -19.50
CA ALA A 56 -14.09 6.84 -20.78
C ALA A 56 -15.57 6.40 -20.63
N HIS A 57 -16.46 7.06 -21.36
CA HIS A 57 -17.88 6.74 -21.37
C HIS A 57 -18.42 6.70 -22.81
N THR A 58 -19.55 6.03 -23.00
CA THR A 58 -20.13 5.84 -24.33
C THR A 58 -21.18 6.91 -24.62
N VAL A 59 -21.04 7.58 -25.75
CA VAL A 59 -22.03 8.49 -26.33
C VAL A 59 -22.65 7.80 -27.54
N THR A 60 -23.97 7.60 -27.51
CA THR A 60 -24.72 7.00 -28.63
C THR A 60 -25.34 8.12 -29.45
N THR A 61 -25.12 8.10 -30.76
CA THR A 61 -25.70 9.09 -31.67
C THR A 61 -27.05 8.64 -32.23
N ALA A 62 -27.80 9.55 -32.86
CA ALA A 62 -29.07 9.24 -33.51
C ALA A 62 -28.94 8.17 -34.61
N ALA A 63 -27.74 7.98 -35.16
CA ALA A 63 -27.42 6.95 -36.15
C ALA A 63 -27.09 5.57 -35.51
N THR A 64 -27.30 5.38 -34.20
CA THR A 64 -26.96 4.17 -33.41
C THR A 64 -25.47 3.80 -33.41
N GLU A 65 -24.59 4.72 -33.79
CA GLU A 65 -23.14 4.55 -33.66
C GLU A 65 -22.69 5.00 -32.26
N ASN A 66 -21.86 4.16 -31.64
CA ASN A 66 -21.31 4.36 -30.30
C ASN A 66 -19.92 4.98 -30.41
N PHE A 67 -19.71 6.08 -29.69
CA PHE A 67 -18.42 6.74 -29.53
C PHE A 67 -17.97 6.62 -28.07
N ILE A 68 -16.68 6.38 -27.85
CA ILE A 68 -16.06 6.36 -26.53
C ILE A 68 -15.33 7.68 -26.35
N VAL A 69 -15.78 8.46 -25.37
CA VAL A 69 -15.31 9.80 -25.06
C VAL A 69 -14.60 9.79 -23.71
N SER A 70 -13.42 10.38 -23.64
CA SER A 70 -12.71 10.61 -22.38
C SER A 70 -12.18 12.04 -22.33
N LEU A 71 -12.26 12.67 -21.17
CA LEU A 71 -11.74 14.00 -20.91
C LEU A 71 -10.65 13.90 -19.85
N SER A 72 -9.46 14.38 -20.17
CA SER A 72 -8.35 14.48 -19.22
C SER A 72 -7.94 15.93 -19.03
N THR A 73 -7.55 16.28 -17.82
CA THR A 73 -7.16 17.63 -17.44
C THR A 73 -5.80 17.65 -16.76
N ALA A 74 -5.07 18.74 -16.98
CA ALA A 74 -3.78 18.95 -16.33
C ALA A 74 -3.54 20.44 -16.10
N TRP A 75 -3.13 20.79 -14.90
CA TRP A 75 -2.59 22.11 -14.62
C TRP A 75 -1.20 22.24 -15.22
N VAL A 76 -0.98 23.36 -15.91
CA VAL A 76 0.31 23.68 -16.52
C VAL A 76 1.00 24.78 -15.71
N THR A 77 2.26 24.55 -15.37
CA THR A 77 3.13 25.50 -14.66
C THR A 77 3.96 26.32 -15.67
N PRO A 78 4.69 27.38 -15.24
CA PRO A 78 5.45 28.25 -16.15
C PRO A 78 6.60 27.53 -16.86
N THR A 79 7.04 26.39 -16.34
CA THR A 79 8.06 25.53 -16.97
C THR A 79 7.48 24.61 -18.04
N GLY A 80 6.16 24.65 -18.26
CA GLY A 80 5.44 23.77 -19.20
C GLY A 80 5.14 22.38 -18.63
N ALA A 81 5.46 22.11 -17.37
CA ALA A 81 5.12 20.86 -16.72
C ALA A 81 3.60 20.77 -16.51
N ALA A 82 3.01 19.63 -16.89
CA ALA A 82 1.57 19.38 -16.81
C ALA A 82 1.29 18.26 -15.81
N SER A 83 0.47 18.51 -14.79
CA SER A 83 0.04 17.50 -13.82
C SER A 83 -1.39 17.75 -13.33
N THR A 84 -2.11 16.68 -12.98
CA THR A 84 -3.55 16.75 -12.63
C THR A 84 -3.85 17.74 -11.52
N CYS A 85 -3.06 17.74 -10.44
CA CYS A 85 -3.20 18.69 -9.32
C CYS A 85 -2.20 19.86 -9.37
N GLY A 86 -1.41 20.00 -10.44
CA GLY A 86 -0.36 21.03 -10.52
C GLY A 86 0.84 20.77 -9.62
N THR A 87 1.00 19.54 -9.12
CA THR A 87 2.18 19.12 -8.37
C THR A 87 3.42 19.13 -9.29
N GLY A 88 4.50 19.78 -8.85
CA GLY A 88 5.70 20.00 -9.69
C GLY A 88 6.39 21.35 -9.47
N GLY A 89 5.80 22.22 -8.65
CA GLY A 89 6.37 23.51 -8.26
C GLY A 89 6.06 24.65 -9.22
N GLY A 90 5.94 25.85 -8.65
CA GLY A 90 5.63 27.07 -9.39
C GLY A 90 4.13 27.38 -9.49
N ALA A 91 3.83 28.58 -9.97
CA ALA A 91 2.48 29.10 -10.05
C ALA A 91 1.64 28.41 -11.15
N LEU A 92 0.46 27.89 -10.80
CA LEU A 92 -0.51 27.42 -11.81
C LEU A 92 -0.86 28.54 -12.80
N GLN A 93 -0.67 28.30 -14.11
CA GLN A 93 -0.97 29.27 -15.16
C GLN A 93 -2.36 29.06 -15.77
N TYR A 94 -2.59 27.85 -16.29
CA TYR A 94 -3.84 27.48 -16.94
C TYR A 94 -4.07 25.98 -16.79
N LYS A 95 -5.34 25.56 -16.92
CA LYS A 95 -5.70 24.15 -16.98
C LYS A 95 -5.85 23.74 -18.44
N ARG A 96 -5.06 22.78 -18.90
CA ARG A 96 -5.24 22.13 -20.21
C ARG A 96 -6.33 21.09 -20.08
N VAL A 97 -7.26 21.08 -21.02
CA VAL A 97 -8.34 20.11 -21.13
C VAL A 97 -8.19 19.43 -22.49
N THR A 98 -8.08 18.12 -22.47
CA THR A 98 -7.92 17.28 -23.67
C THR A 98 -9.10 16.33 -23.74
N VAL A 99 -9.87 16.42 -24.81
CA VAL A 99 -10.97 15.50 -25.10
C VAL A 99 -10.52 14.54 -26.20
N THR A 100 -10.62 13.25 -25.94
CA THR A 100 -10.32 12.19 -26.91
C THR A 100 -11.59 11.41 -27.22
N VAL A 101 -11.88 11.23 -28.50
CA VAL A 101 -13.04 10.49 -29.00
C VAL A 101 -12.57 9.36 -29.92
N THR A 102 -13.03 8.15 -29.61
CA THR A 102 -12.78 6.91 -30.37
C THR A 102 -14.08 6.21 -30.72
N TRP A 103 -14.07 5.28 -31.67
CA TRP A 103 -15.23 4.49 -32.07
C TRP A 103 -14.83 3.03 -32.38
N PRO A 104 -15.73 2.04 -32.20
CA PRO A 104 -15.41 0.61 -32.29
C PRO A 104 -14.79 0.12 -33.59
N ASN A 105 -14.97 0.85 -34.70
CA ASN A 105 -14.50 0.46 -36.03
C ASN A 105 -13.50 1.47 -36.62
N ILE A 106 -12.75 2.16 -35.78
CA ILE A 106 -11.65 3.01 -36.26
C ILE A 106 -10.64 2.15 -37.02
N ARG A 107 -10.20 2.61 -38.20
CA ARG A 107 -9.17 1.88 -38.96
C ARG A 107 -7.90 1.74 -38.10
N PRO A 108 -7.15 0.64 -38.19
CA PRO A 108 -5.91 0.46 -37.40
C PRO A 108 -4.87 1.56 -37.61
N THR A 109 -4.85 2.18 -38.80
CA THR A 109 -3.95 3.30 -39.14
C THR A 109 -4.56 4.68 -38.85
N SER A 110 -5.83 4.72 -38.47
CA SER A 110 -6.57 5.95 -38.16
C SER A 110 -6.34 6.35 -36.71
N ARG A 111 -5.99 7.62 -36.48
CA ARG A 111 -5.86 8.17 -35.12
C ARG A 111 -7.23 8.62 -34.56
N PRO A 112 -7.45 8.51 -33.24
CA PRO A 112 -8.57 9.12 -32.54
C PRO A 112 -8.70 10.62 -32.85
N VAL A 113 -9.90 11.17 -32.68
CA VAL A 113 -10.08 12.63 -32.70
C VAL A 113 -9.71 13.16 -31.32
N VAL A 114 -8.77 14.10 -31.28
CA VAL A 114 -8.30 14.74 -30.05
C VAL A 114 -8.45 16.25 -30.21
N VAL A 115 -9.09 16.89 -29.23
CA VAL A 115 -9.26 18.34 -29.19
C VAL A 115 -8.73 18.85 -27.85
N ASP A 116 -7.88 19.88 -27.91
CA ASP A 116 -7.33 20.54 -26.74
C ASP A 116 -7.93 21.94 -26.58
N THR A 117 -8.22 22.33 -25.35
CA THR A 117 -8.45 23.74 -24.97
C THR A 117 -7.65 24.09 -23.73
N LEU A 118 -7.37 25.37 -23.57
CA LEU A 118 -6.80 25.92 -22.35
C LEU A 118 -7.90 26.71 -21.61
N LEU A 119 -7.98 26.52 -20.31
CA LEU A 119 -8.85 27.28 -19.41
C LEU A 119 -7.97 28.14 -18.50
N ALA A 120 -8.01 29.45 -18.72
CA ALA A 120 -7.37 30.41 -17.85
C ALA A 120 -8.31 30.73 -16.67
N PRO A 121 -7.79 30.80 -15.44
CA PRO A 121 -8.54 31.30 -14.29
C PRO A 121 -8.92 32.77 -14.50
N SER A 122 -10.13 33.15 -14.08
CA SER A 122 -10.63 34.53 -14.19
C SER A 122 -9.94 35.51 -13.24
N THR A 123 -9.28 35.01 -12.20
CA THR A 123 -8.48 35.78 -11.24
C THR A 123 -7.11 35.15 -11.09
N ARG A 124 -6.15 35.95 -10.62
CA ARG A 124 -4.80 35.46 -10.39
C ARG A 124 -4.82 34.39 -9.29
N ILE A 125 -4.52 33.13 -9.64
CA ILE A 125 -4.41 32.02 -8.67
C ILE A 125 -3.35 32.35 -7.61
N ASN A 126 -2.23 32.94 -8.04
CA ASN A 126 -1.10 33.27 -7.18
C ASN A 126 -1.00 34.79 -7.00
N ASP A 127 -1.45 35.29 -5.86
CA ASP A 127 -1.22 36.66 -5.41
C ASP A 127 0.30 36.84 -5.15
N PRO A 128 0.96 37.90 -5.65
CA PRO A 128 2.40 38.09 -5.44
C PRO A 128 2.81 38.21 -3.97
N THR A 129 1.87 38.51 -3.07
CA THR A 129 2.10 38.66 -1.62
C THR A 129 1.68 37.43 -0.79
N LYS A 130 0.96 36.49 -1.40
CA LYS A 130 0.45 35.27 -0.75
C LYS A 130 0.90 34.02 -1.50
N GLY A 131 0.76 32.85 -0.90
CA GLY A 131 1.05 31.59 -1.58
C GLY A 131 -0.18 30.73 -1.80
N THR A 132 0.05 29.59 -2.44
CA THR A 132 -0.96 28.58 -2.72
C THR A 132 -0.48 27.22 -2.22
N LEU A 133 -1.35 26.44 -1.58
CA LEU A 133 -1.07 25.04 -1.27
C LEU A 133 -1.82 24.16 -2.28
N LEU A 134 -1.07 23.26 -2.92
CA LEU A 134 -1.57 22.27 -3.86
C LEU A 134 -1.51 20.91 -3.18
N ILE A 135 -2.66 20.35 -2.85
CA ILE A 135 -2.77 19.05 -2.20
C ILE A 135 -3.16 18.03 -3.26
N SER A 136 -2.43 16.93 -3.33
CA SER A 136 -2.71 15.77 -4.18
C SER A 136 -2.72 14.51 -3.33
N VAL A 137 -3.85 13.83 -3.32
CA VAL A 137 -4.01 12.55 -2.65
C VAL A 137 -4.31 11.50 -3.70
N LYS A 138 -3.46 10.46 -3.75
CA LYS A 138 -3.62 9.32 -4.63
C LYS A 138 -3.98 8.08 -3.84
N ASN A 139 -4.78 7.21 -4.44
CA ASN A 139 -5.14 5.91 -3.90
C ASN A 139 -4.05 4.87 -4.20
N ALA A 140 -4.26 3.63 -3.76
CA ALA A 140 -3.30 2.53 -3.96
C ALA A 140 -3.00 2.20 -5.43
N ARG A 141 -3.89 2.58 -6.35
CA ARG A 141 -3.74 2.40 -7.79
C ARG A 141 -3.09 3.61 -8.48
N GLY A 142 -2.71 4.63 -7.72
CA GLY A 142 -2.12 5.86 -8.24
C GLY A 142 -3.12 6.84 -8.88
N LEU A 143 -4.42 6.56 -8.75
CA LEU A 143 -5.51 7.45 -9.20
C LEU A 143 -5.84 8.47 -8.11
N GLY A 144 -6.50 9.57 -8.47
CA GLY A 144 -7.02 10.54 -7.51
C GLY A 144 -7.92 9.90 -6.46
N GLN A 145 -7.72 10.26 -5.19
CA GLN A 145 -8.57 9.81 -4.09
C GLN A 145 -9.54 10.91 -3.67
N PRO A 146 -10.84 10.81 -4.01
CA PRO A 146 -11.83 11.82 -3.67
C PRO A 146 -12.27 11.77 -2.20
N GLY A 147 -12.76 12.90 -1.71
CA GLY A 147 -13.43 13.02 -0.42
C GLY A 147 -12.48 12.94 0.79
N VAL A 148 -11.17 13.07 0.58
CA VAL A 148 -10.19 13.04 1.67
C VAL A 148 -10.20 14.37 2.40
N THR A 149 -10.52 14.30 3.69
CA THR A 149 -10.46 15.41 4.64
C THR A 149 -9.05 15.61 5.17
N PHE A 150 -8.65 16.85 5.33
CA PHE A 150 -7.35 17.22 5.87
C PHE A 150 -7.45 18.54 6.64
N THR A 151 -6.42 18.85 7.41
CA THR A 151 -6.23 20.15 8.03
C THR A 151 -4.94 20.76 7.51
N ALA A 152 -4.94 22.05 7.22
CA ALA A 152 -3.73 22.80 6.87
C ALA A 152 -3.48 23.87 7.94
N THR A 153 -2.46 23.66 8.77
CA THR A 153 -2.19 24.51 9.92
C THR A 153 -0.88 25.26 9.71
N PRO A 154 -0.87 26.61 9.73
CA PRO A 154 0.37 27.36 9.72
C PRO A 154 1.13 27.15 11.03
N ALA A 155 2.47 27.27 11.01
CA ALA A 155 3.30 27.21 12.21
C ALA A 155 2.90 28.26 13.26
N THR A 156 2.37 29.39 12.80
CA THR A 156 1.80 30.44 13.63
C THR A 156 0.40 30.78 13.14
N GLY A 157 -0.63 30.54 13.97
CA GLY A 157 -2.01 30.94 13.68
C GLY A 157 -3.01 29.78 13.73
N ALA A 158 -4.23 30.06 13.25
CA ALA A 158 -5.31 29.08 13.20
C ALA A 158 -5.25 28.24 11.91
N ALA A 159 -5.80 27.02 11.97
CA ALA A 159 -5.95 26.17 10.80
C ALA A 159 -6.78 26.86 9.71
N LEU A 160 -6.36 26.68 8.45
CA LEU A 160 -7.10 27.16 7.29
C LEU A 160 -8.40 26.36 7.11
N VAL A 161 -9.42 27.02 6.56
CA VAL A 161 -10.64 26.34 6.12
C VAL A 161 -10.30 25.47 4.92
N THR A 162 -10.59 24.17 5.02
CA THR A 162 -10.29 23.17 4.01
C THR A 162 -11.58 22.56 3.47
N THR A 163 -11.60 22.27 2.17
CA THR A 163 -12.59 21.38 1.56
C THR A 163 -11.96 20.01 1.32
N PRO A 164 -12.73 18.91 1.36
CA PRO A 164 -12.21 17.60 0.96
C PRO A 164 -11.68 17.60 -0.48
N THR A 165 -10.85 16.61 -0.82
CA THR A 165 -10.35 16.44 -2.19
C THR A 165 -11.47 16.17 -3.20
N ASP A 166 -11.29 16.67 -4.41
CA ASP A 166 -12.19 16.48 -5.55
C ASP A 166 -12.07 15.08 -6.19
N ALA A 167 -12.79 14.84 -7.30
CA ALA A 167 -12.77 13.56 -8.03
C ALA A 167 -11.36 13.15 -8.51
N ASP A 168 -10.48 14.12 -8.75
CA ASP A 168 -9.11 13.90 -9.20
C ASP A 168 -8.12 13.76 -8.02
N GLY A 169 -8.64 13.78 -6.79
CA GLY A 169 -7.83 13.72 -5.57
C GLY A 169 -7.09 15.02 -5.27
N CYS A 170 -7.52 16.14 -5.84
CA CYS A 170 -6.90 17.43 -5.67
C CYS A 170 -7.64 18.29 -4.64
N ALA A 171 -6.91 19.10 -3.89
CA ALA A 171 -7.47 20.20 -3.13
C ALA A 171 -6.54 21.42 -3.20
N PHE A 172 -7.13 22.62 -3.22
CA PHE A 172 -6.41 23.86 -3.45
C PHE A 172 -6.73 24.87 -2.36
N LEU A 173 -5.70 25.34 -1.65
CA LEU A 173 -5.83 26.45 -0.70
C LEU A 173 -5.15 27.67 -1.29
N LEU A 174 -5.96 28.58 -1.80
CA LEU A 174 -5.50 29.82 -2.41
C LEU A 174 -5.30 30.90 -1.34
N GLN A 175 -4.45 31.88 -1.62
CA GLN A 175 -4.26 33.06 -0.79
C GLN A 175 -3.79 32.76 0.65
N ALA A 176 -3.00 31.72 0.84
CA ALA A 176 -2.37 31.43 2.12
C ALA A 176 -1.29 32.46 2.44
N ALA A 177 -1.23 32.96 3.67
CA ALA A 177 -0.13 33.83 4.08
C ALA A 177 1.21 33.08 3.96
N PRO A 178 2.32 33.72 3.55
CA PRO A 178 3.61 33.05 3.52
C PRO A 178 4.03 32.51 4.89
N GLY A 179 4.57 31.29 4.93
CA GLY A 179 4.97 30.61 6.16
C GLY A 179 5.01 29.09 6.01
N ASP A 180 5.39 28.40 7.09
CA ASP A 180 5.39 26.94 7.14
C ASP A 180 3.99 26.41 7.44
N TYR A 181 3.53 25.43 6.67
CA TYR A 181 2.24 24.79 6.86
C TYR A 181 2.40 23.28 7.03
N ALA A 182 1.75 22.74 8.04
CA ALA A 182 1.56 21.31 8.22
C ALA A 182 0.22 20.90 7.63
N VAL A 183 0.25 20.07 6.59
CA VAL A 183 -0.94 19.43 6.02
C VAL A 183 -1.04 18.03 6.61
N LYS A 184 -2.12 17.76 7.34
CA LYS A 184 -2.40 16.49 8.01
C LYS A 184 -3.71 15.91 7.49
N LEU A 185 -3.68 14.67 7.00
CA LEU A 185 -4.89 13.96 6.60
C LEU A 185 -5.62 13.44 7.84
N THR A 186 -6.96 13.49 7.83
CA THR A 186 -7.80 13.18 9.01
C THR A 186 -8.95 12.21 8.71
N THR A 187 -9.02 11.69 7.48
CA THR A 187 -10.09 10.76 7.09
C THR A 187 -9.91 9.42 7.79
N THR A 188 -10.98 8.95 8.45
CA THR A 188 -10.99 7.68 9.16
C THR A 188 -11.06 6.49 8.20
N GLY A 189 -10.51 5.34 8.62
CA GLY A 189 -10.52 4.11 7.83
C GLY A 189 -9.58 4.12 6.62
N MET A 190 -8.67 5.08 6.55
CA MET A 190 -7.64 5.17 5.52
C MET A 190 -6.26 5.19 6.16
N VAL A 191 -5.26 4.71 5.40
CA VAL A 191 -3.87 4.61 5.86
C VAL A 191 -2.90 4.93 4.72
N ASP A 192 -1.77 5.51 5.11
CA ASP A 192 -0.72 5.96 4.19
C ASP A 192 0.22 4.82 3.77
N SER A 193 0.74 4.88 2.55
CA SER A 193 1.64 3.84 2.03
C SER A 193 3.05 3.87 2.63
N ARG A 194 3.54 5.03 3.10
CA ARG A 194 4.93 5.26 3.50
C ARG A 194 5.18 4.73 4.91
N LEU A 195 4.40 5.17 5.88
CA LEU A 195 4.58 4.82 7.30
C LEU A 195 3.42 3.98 7.86
N GLN A 196 2.40 3.65 7.04
CA GLN A 196 1.20 2.94 7.48
C GLN A 196 0.44 3.74 8.56
N GLU A 197 0.52 5.07 8.50
CA GLU A 197 -0.12 5.96 9.46
C GLU A 197 -1.56 6.27 9.06
N THR A 198 -2.45 6.35 10.04
CA THR A 198 -3.85 6.75 9.84
C THR A 198 -4.04 8.26 9.67
N ASN A 199 -3.03 9.07 10.05
CA ASN A 199 -3.09 10.53 9.99
C ASN A 199 -1.74 11.12 9.56
N PRO A 200 -1.25 10.80 8.34
CA PRO A 200 0.03 11.28 7.86
C PRO A 200 0.05 12.81 7.81
N SER A 201 1.20 13.39 8.16
CA SER A 201 1.42 14.84 8.16
C SER A 201 2.70 15.19 7.39
N VAL A 202 2.62 16.22 6.56
CA VAL A 202 3.77 16.76 5.82
C VAL A 202 3.81 18.27 6.02
N THR A 203 5.00 18.80 6.28
CA THR A 203 5.24 20.23 6.46
C THR A 203 6.08 20.78 5.34
N HIS A 204 5.61 21.85 4.69
CA HIS A 204 6.38 22.60 3.70
C HIS A 204 6.24 24.10 3.90
N THR A 205 7.26 24.83 3.46
CA THR A 205 7.26 26.29 3.43
C THR A 205 6.51 26.80 2.21
N VAL A 206 5.59 27.73 2.43
CA VAL A 206 4.84 28.43 1.40
C VAL A 206 5.40 29.84 1.25
N ALA A 207 6.02 30.14 0.11
CA ALA A 207 6.57 31.46 -0.18
C ALA A 207 5.54 32.38 -0.88
N ALA A 208 5.69 33.69 -0.71
CA ALA A 208 4.89 34.69 -1.41
C ALA A 208 5.02 34.55 -2.94
N GLY A 209 3.91 34.64 -3.65
CA GLY A 209 3.84 34.47 -5.11
C GLY A 209 4.08 33.06 -5.62
N SER A 210 4.24 32.07 -4.74
CA SER A 210 4.60 30.69 -5.10
C SER A 210 3.57 29.67 -4.63
N SER A 211 3.68 28.44 -5.15
CA SER A 211 2.84 27.31 -4.77
C SER A 211 3.68 26.20 -4.13
N ALA A 212 3.21 25.66 -3.00
CA ALA A 212 3.80 24.49 -2.35
C ALA A 212 2.95 23.25 -2.66
N SER A 213 3.60 22.15 -3.03
CA SER A 213 2.94 20.88 -3.36
C SER A 213 3.02 19.90 -2.19
N TYR A 214 1.89 19.29 -1.85
CA TYR A 214 1.77 18.23 -0.86
C TYR A 214 1.20 17.00 -1.55
N SER A 215 1.96 15.91 -1.55
CA SER A 215 1.55 14.65 -2.18
C SER A 215 1.44 13.55 -1.15
N PHE A 216 0.31 12.86 -1.16
CA PHE A 216 0.03 11.72 -0.30
C PHE A 216 -0.41 10.52 -1.14
N GLN A 217 -0.04 9.32 -0.71
CA GLN A 217 -0.65 8.08 -1.17
C GLN A 217 -1.41 7.46 0.01
N PHE A 218 -2.73 7.60 -0.03
CA PHE A 218 -3.64 7.39 1.09
C PHE A 218 -4.95 6.79 0.56
N ASP A 219 -5.32 5.61 1.06
CA ASP A 219 -6.47 4.86 0.58
C ASP A 219 -7.16 4.11 1.72
N LYS A 220 -8.35 3.58 1.46
CA LYS A 220 -9.10 2.73 2.39
C LYS A 220 -8.23 1.58 2.86
N ALA A 221 -8.07 1.48 4.17
CA ALA A 221 -7.27 0.44 4.78
C ALA A 221 -7.87 -0.94 4.48
N VAL A 222 -6.99 -1.90 4.26
CA VAL A 222 -7.33 -3.32 4.25
C VAL A 222 -7.17 -3.84 5.66
N ARG A 223 -8.16 -4.58 6.13
CA ARG A 223 -8.10 -5.26 7.42
C ARG A 223 -7.53 -6.67 7.28
N PHE A 224 -6.36 -6.90 7.85
CA PHE A 224 -5.74 -8.21 7.96
C PHE A 224 -6.07 -8.81 9.32
N THR A 225 -6.89 -9.86 9.35
CA THR A 225 -7.16 -10.65 10.56
C THR A 225 -6.10 -11.75 10.68
N LEU A 226 -5.38 -11.77 11.79
CA LEU A 226 -4.24 -12.65 12.02
C LEU A 226 -4.67 -13.92 12.76
N THR A 227 -4.38 -15.08 12.18
CA THR A 227 -4.53 -16.38 12.84
C THR A 227 -3.15 -16.90 13.25
N TYR A 228 -2.79 -16.65 14.50
CA TYR A 228 -1.50 -17.02 15.08
C TYR A 228 -1.37 -18.53 15.30
N ALA A 229 -0.13 -19.04 15.21
CA ALA A 229 0.19 -20.45 15.41
C ALA A 229 -0.67 -21.40 14.56
N SER A 230 -1.05 -20.95 13.35
CA SER A 230 -1.92 -21.68 12.41
C SER A 230 -1.39 -23.06 12.00
N ASN A 231 -0.09 -23.29 12.16
CA ASN A 231 0.59 -24.56 11.90
C ASN A 231 0.60 -25.53 13.09
N ILE A 232 0.05 -25.16 14.25
CA ILE A 232 0.06 -25.97 15.47
C ILE A 232 -1.34 -26.53 15.74
N ALA A 233 -1.44 -27.86 15.86
CA ALA A 233 -2.69 -28.52 16.16
C ALA A 233 -3.19 -28.20 17.58
N ALA A 234 -4.51 -28.17 17.75
CA ALA A 234 -5.15 -27.91 19.03
C ALA A 234 -4.68 -28.88 20.16
N PRO A 235 -4.68 -28.45 21.44
CA PRO A 235 -5.00 -27.11 21.94
C PRO A 235 -3.98 -26.05 21.49
N LEU A 236 -4.50 -24.88 21.13
CA LEU A 236 -3.70 -23.75 20.65
C LEU A 236 -2.74 -23.26 21.75
N PRO A 237 -1.51 -22.88 21.38
CA PRO A 237 -0.52 -22.37 22.32
C PRO A 237 -0.87 -20.95 22.80
N ASN A 238 -0.33 -20.58 23.96
CA ASN A 238 -0.36 -19.19 24.42
C ASN A 238 0.58 -18.33 23.57
N ILE A 239 0.12 -17.14 23.21
CA ILE A 239 0.83 -16.15 22.40
C ILE A 239 1.34 -15.03 23.33
N PRO A 240 2.54 -14.46 23.10
CA PRO A 240 3.00 -13.32 23.89
C PRO A 240 2.07 -12.13 23.80
N THR A 241 1.94 -11.37 24.89
CA THR A 241 1.08 -10.16 24.95
C THR A 241 1.68 -8.97 24.22
N ASN A 242 3.00 -8.97 24.01
CA ASN A 242 3.75 -7.94 23.30
C ASN A 242 4.43 -8.51 22.03
N LEU A 243 3.80 -9.49 21.38
CA LEU A 243 4.30 -10.06 20.13
C LEU A 243 4.42 -8.96 19.06
N ASP A 244 5.44 -9.01 18.22
CA ASP A 244 5.49 -8.22 16.98
C ASP A 244 5.18 -9.13 15.79
N TYR A 245 4.67 -8.55 14.72
CA TYR A 245 4.61 -9.20 13.42
C TYR A 245 5.20 -8.29 12.36
N THR A 246 5.70 -8.92 11.30
CA THR A 246 6.24 -8.22 10.14
C THR A 246 5.34 -8.47 8.94
N PHE A 247 4.91 -7.39 8.30
CA PHE A 247 4.35 -7.41 6.96
C PHE A 247 5.44 -7.04 5.97
N ILE A 248 5.63 -7.83 4.91
CA ILE A 248 6.64 -7.59 3.88
C ILE A 248 6.01 -7.66 2.49
N ASN A 249 6.51 -6.82 1.60
CA ASN A 249 6.31 -6.92 0.16
C ASN A 249 7.57 -6.41 -0.57
N ASN A 250 7.48 -6.22 -1.89
CA ASN A 250 8.61 -5.72 -2.68
C ASN A 250 8.88 -4.21 -2.51
N VAL A 251 7.98 -3.46 -1.88
CA VAL A 251 8.10 -2.02 -1.60
C VAL A 251 8.81 -1.79 -0.27
N GLY A 252 8.54 -2.63 0.73
CA GLY A 252 9.14 -2.49 2.06
C GLY A 252 8.74 -3.56 3.05
N ASN A 253 9.20 -3.39 4.29
CA ASN A 253 8.78 -4.15 5.44
C ASN A 253 8.23 -3.21 6.52
N TRP A 254 7.22 -3.69 7.25
CA TRP A 254 6.57 -2.95 8.32
C TRP A 254 6.44 -3.87 9.52
N VAL A 255 7.16 -3.52 10.59
CA VAL A 255 7.07 -4.20 11.88
C VAL A 255 6.02 -3.46 12.71
N LEU A 256 5.03 -4.20 13.19
CA LEU A 256 3.93 -3.65 13.97
C LEU A 256 3.68 -4.51 15.21
N PRO A 257 3.30 -3.88 16.34
CA PRO A 257 2.99 -4.61 17.55
C PRO A 257 1.63 -5.33 17.43
N ALA A 258 1.54 -6.54 17.97
CA ALA A 258 0.32 -7.33 18.11
C ALA A 258 -0.56 -6.84 19.27
N THR A 259 -1.01 -5.60 19.17
CA THR A 259 -1.99 -5.04 20.12
C THR A 259 -3.39 -5.61 19.92
N SER A 260 -3.65 -6.26 18.78
CA SER A 260 -4.95 -6.85 18.44
C SER A 260 -4.84 -8.04 17.48
N SER A 261 -5.95 -8.77 17.29
CA SER A 261 -6.07 -9.85 16.30
C SER A 261 -6.23 -9.36 14.85
N HIS A 262 -6.22 -8.04 14.63
CA HIS A 262 -6.27 -7.46 13.30
C HIS A 262 -5.33 -6.24 13.17
N VAL A 263 -4.99 -5.93 11.92
CA VAL A 263 -4.26 -4.72 11.57
C VAL A 263 -4.82 -4.14 10.29
N ASP A 264 -4.91 -2.81 10.26
CA ASP A 264 -5.40 -2.07 9.11
C ASP A 264 -4.17 -1.50 8.37
N LEU A 265 -3.95 -1.91 7.11
CA LEU A 265 -2.77 -1.56 6.29
C LEU A 265 -3.15 -1.00 4.92
N HIS A 266 -2.22 -0.25 4.33
CA HIS A 266 -2.39 0.34 3.00
C HIS A 266 -2.48 -0.77 1.94
N PRO A 267 -3.50 -0.79 1.08
CA PRO A 267 -3.56 -1.78 0.03
C PRO A 267 -2.40 -1.58 -0.95
N PHE A 268 -1.53 -2.58 -1.10
CA PHE A 268 -0.62 -2.63 -2.23
C PHE A 268 -1.10 -3.67 -3.24
N THR A 269 -1.00 -3.35 -4.52
CA THR A 269 -1.37 -4.29 -5.61
C THR A 269 -0.52 -5.55 -5.61
N VAL A 270 0.72 -5.46 -5.10
CA VAL A 270 1.63 -6.59 -4.89
C VAL A 270 1.25 -7.45 -3.68
N GLY A 271 0.34 -6.97 -2.82
CA GLY A 271 -0.06 -7.62 -1.58
C GLY A 271 1.00 -7.60 -0.50
N TYR A 272 0.78 -8.47 0.49
CA TYR A 272 1.65 -8.67 1.63
C TYR A 272 1.85 -10.14 1.96
N GLN A 273 2.99 -10.45 2.55
CA GLN A 273 3.21 -11.66 3.34
C GLN A 273 3.40 -11.25 4.79
N ALA A 274 2.85 -12.03 5.71
CA ALA A 274 2.98 -11.77 7.14
C ALA A 274 3.62 -12.96 7.85
N PHE A 275 4.46 -12.67 8.84
CA PHE A 275 5.02 -13.66 9.76
C PHE A 275 5.25 -13.02 11.14
N ALA A 276 5.33 -13.87 12.17
CA ALA A 276 5.56 -13.41 13.53
C ALA A 276 7.02 -13.01 13.73
N GLY A 277 7.26 -12.04 14.60
CA GLY A 277 8.58 -11.53 14.95
C GLY A 277 8.92 -10.20 14.29
N LYS A 278 9.95 -9.56 14.84
CA LYS A 278 10.51 -8.30 14.35
C LYS A 278 11.59 -8.57 13.31
N LEU A 279 11.26 -8.40 12.04
CA LEU A 279 12.25 -8.47 10.98
C LEU A 279 13.18 -7.27 11.06
N SER A 280 14.48 -7.55 11.07
CA SER A 280 15.50 -6.54 10.84
C SER A 280 16.52 -7.11 9.87
N ALA A 281 16.58 -6.55 8.66
CA ALA A 281 17.49 -7.02 7.59
C ALA A 281 18.97 -7.02 8.02
N THR A 282 19.34 -6.15 8.96
CA THR A 282 20.71 -6.03 9.49
C THR A 282 20.89 -6.59 10.89
N GLY A 283 19.83 -7.10 11.51
CA GLY A 283 19.80 -7.33 12.96
C GLY A 283 19.13 -8.62 13.42
N CYS A 284 18.12 -9.10 12.71
CA CYS A 284 17.41 -10.34 13.03
C CYS A 284 16.54 -10.76 11.83
N SER A 285 17.09 -11.61 10.96
CA SER A 285 16.36 -12.21 9.83
C SER A 285 15.91 -13.65 10.08
N SER A 286 16.23 -14.24 11.25
CA SER A 286 15.81 -15.60 11.59
C SER A 286 14.29 -15.77 11.67
N VAL A 287 13.55 -14.68 11.85
CA VAL A 287 12.09 -14.69 11.94
C VAL A 287 11.41 -14.93 10.60
N ASP A 288 12.12 -14.72 9.48
CA ASP A 288 11.59 -14.86 8.14
C ASP A 288 11.74 -16.29 7.62
N PRO A 289 10.65 -17.07 7.45
CA PRO A 289 10.74 -18.42 6.92
C PRO A 289 11.37 -18.51 5.52
N GLY A 290 11.26 -17.46 4.71
CA GLY A 290 11.78 -17.45 3.33
C GLY A 290 13.28 -17.28 3.23
N ASP A 291 13.94 -16.81 4.29
CA ASP A 291 15.37 -16.51 4.27
C ASP A 291 16.21 -17.69 4.78
N TRP A 292 15.62 -18.71 5.39
CA TRP A 292 16.35 -19.89 5.88
C TRP A 292 16.85 -20.75 4.71
N ALA A 293 18.14 -21.12 4.76
CA ALA A 293 18.69 -22.03 3.76
C ALA A 293 18.07 -23.44 3.89
N PRO A 294 17.94 -24.22 2.79
CA PRO A 294 17.41 -25.58 2.84
C PRO A 294 18.16 -26.48 3.86
N ASP A 295 17.42 -27.28 4.61
CA ASP A 295 18.01 -28.32 5.47
C ASP A 295 18.43 -29.51 4.60
N THR A 296 19.74 -29.60 4.36
CA THR A 296 20.36 -30.67 3.57
C THR A 296 20.72 -31.91 4.39
N SER A 297 20.43 -31.93 5.70
CA SER A 297 20.67 -33.10 6.55
C SER A 297 19.69 -34.25 6.29
N VAL A 298 18.57 -33.95 5.60
CA VAL A 298 17.51 -34.90 5.24
C VAL A 298 17.31 -34.94 3.71
N THR A 299 16.85 -36.08 3.18
CA THR A 299 16.58 -36.27 1.75
C THR A 299 15.12 -36.69 1.52
N PRO A 300 14.31 -35.93 0.76
CA PRO A 300 14.66 -34.64 0.12
C PRO A 300 14.91 -33.53 1.16
N ALA A 301 15.69 -32.52 0.77
CA ALA A 301 16.01 -31.39 1.64
C ALA A 301 14.72 -30.66 2.06
N ARG A 302 14.61 -30.27 3.34
CA ARG A 302 13.46 -29.51 3.82
C ARG A 302 13.65 -28.04 3.50
N VAL A 303 12.58 -27.42 3.02
CA VAL A 303 12.55 -26.01 2.66
C VAL A 303 11.37 -25.34 3.33
N SER A 304 11.63 -24.18 3.92
CA SER A 304 10.61 -23.30 4.45
C SER A 304 10.13 -22.37 3.34
N ALA A 305 8.88 -21.95 3.43
CA ALA A 305 8.30 -20.98 2.52
C ALA A 305 7.51 -19.95 3.33
N ARG A 306 7.54 -18.71 2.85
CA ARG A 306 6.62 -17.67 3.32
C ARG A 306 5.20 -18.06 2.95
N GLN A 307 4.24 -17.56 3.71
CA GLN A 307 2.82 -17.75 3.44
C GLN A 307 2.41 -17.14 2.09
N PRO A 308 1.30 -17.59 1.47
CA PRO A 308 0.79 -17.00 0.25
C PRO A 308 0.60 -15.48 0.38
N ILE A 309 0.87 -14.76 -0.70
CA ILE A 309 0.67 -13.31 -0.76
C ILE A 309 -0.82 -13.00 -0.65
N ALA A 310 -1.19 -12.11 0.26
CA ALA A 310 -2.53 -11.56 0.40
C ALA A 310 -2.58 -10.16 -0.23
N ALA A 311 -3.31 -10.01 -1.34
CA ALA A 311 -3.46 -8.76 -2.09
C ALA A 311 -4.95 -8.35 -2.25
N PRO A 312 -5.68 -8.13 -1.15
CA PRO A 312 -7.09 -7.75 -1.20
C PRO A 312 -7.28 -6.31 -1.72
N LEU A 313 -8.50 -6.01 -2.16
CA LEU A 313 -8.86 -4.68 -2.65
C LEU A 313 -9.03 -3.67 -1.49
N PRO A 314 -8.89 -2.36 -1.74
CA PRO A 314 -9.07 -1.34 -0.71
C PRO A 314 -10.41 -1.45 0.03
N GLY A 315 -10.37 -1.46 1.36
CA GLY A 315 -11.54 -1.59 2.24
C GLY A 315 -12.03 -3.02 2.48
N GLU A 316 -11.39 -4.03 1.90
CA GLU A 316 -11.71 -5.43 2.17
C GLU A 316 -11.06 -5.93 3.47
N SER A 317 -11.55 -7.08 3.95
CA SER A 317 -10.97 -7.80 5.06
C SER A 317 -10.49 -9.17 4.59
N VAL A 318 -9.29 -9.58 5.01
CA VAL A 318 -8.70 -10.88 4.67
C VAL A 318 -8.13 -11.53 5.92
N THR A 319 -8.25 -12.86 6.03
CA THR A 319 -7.60 -13.63 7.08
C THR A 319 -6.24 -14.11 6.59
N VAL A 320 -5.20 -13.86 7.38
CA VAL A 320 -3.83 -14.32 7.11
C VAL A 320 -3.38 -15.24 8.22
N ASN A 321 -2.87 -16.40 7.81
CA ASN A 321 -2.27 -17.38 8.70
C ASN A 321 -0.85 -16.96 9.04
N VAL A 322 -0.53 -16.90 10.33
CA VAL A 322 0.81 -16.56 10.81
C VAL A 322 1.40 -17.81 11.46
N PRO A 323 2.24 -18.58 10.75
CA PRO A 323 2.90 -19.75 11.33
C PRO A 323 3.90 -19.29 12.40
N MET A 324 4.03 -20.09 13.45
CA MET A 324 4.92 -19.83 14.57
C MET A 324 5.58 -21.14 15.00
N GLY A 325 6.72 -21.05 15.68
CA GLY A 325 7.29 -22.21 16.34
C GLY A 325 6.63 -22.45 17.68
N GLY A 326 6.43 -23.72 18.05
CA GLY A 326 5.76 -24.08 19.30
C GLY A 326 6.67 -24.86 20.23
N ALA A 327 6.55 -24.62 21.53
CA ALA A 327 7.27 -25.36 22.56
C ALA A 327 6.35 -25.71 23.73
N ILE A 328 6.64 -26.82 24.40
CA ILE A 328 6.01 -27.17 25.67
C ILE A 328 6.94 -26.75 26.81
N VAL A 329 6.41 -25.99 27.76
CA VAL A 329 7.12 -25.58 28.98
C VAL A 329 6.48 -26.27 30.17
N THR A 330 7.26 -27.01 30.96
CA THR A 330 6.76 -27.65 32.18
C THR A 330 6.73 -26.66 33.34
N GLY A 331 5.79 -26.86 34.26
CA GLY A 331 5.71 -26.13 35.51
C GLY A 331 6.89 -26.45 36.45
N GLY A 332 7.08 -25.59 37.46
CA GLY A 332 8.13 -25.74 38.47
C GLY A 332 7.57 -25.54 39.87
N ALA A 333 8.38 -25.77 40.90
CA ALA A 333 7.93 -25.69 42.31
C ALA A 333 7.24 -24.36 42.65
N THR A 334 7.66 -23.27 42.01
CA THR A 334 6.95 -22.00 42.00
C THR A 334 6.45 -21.72 40.59
N GLY A 335 5.13 -21.56 40.45
CA GLY A 335 4.54 -20.99 39.22
C GLY A 335 5.04 -19.56 39.01
N GLY A 336 4.93 -19.04 37.80
CA GLY A 336 5.52 -17.73 37.52
C GLY A 336 5.24 -17.15 36.15
N TRP A 337 5.76 -15.94 35.98
CA TRP A 337 5.74 -15.19 34.74
C TRP A 337 6.76 -15.76 33.76
N LEU A 338 6.39 -15.89 32.49
CA LEU A 338 7.30 -16.37 31.44
C LEU A 338 7.70 -15.23 30.51
N THR A 339 9.01 -15.15 30.25
CA THR A 339 9.62 -14.25 29.29
C THR A 339 10.53 -15.04 28.35
N ALA A 340 10.42 -14.81 27.05
CA ALA A 340 11.32 -15.34 26.03
C ALA A 340 12.22 -14.22 25.50
N VAL A 341 13.50 -14.52 25.33
CA VAL A 341 14.49 -13.59 24.75
C VAL A 341 15.17 -14.28 23.57
N SER A 342 15.23 -13.58 22.43
CA SER A 342 15.93 -14.08 21.23
C SER A 342 17.43 -14.20 21.49
N ASP A 343 18.04 -15.28 21.03
CA ASP A 343 19.48 -15.54 21.18
C ASP A 343 20.22 -15.36 19.84
N PRO A 344 21.42 -14.75 19.83
CA PRO A 344 22.21 -14.57 18.61
C PRO A 344 22.86 -15.85 18.08
N ALA A 345 22.91 -16.93 18.86
CA ALA A 345 23.47 -18.20 18.43
C ALA A 345 22.68 -18.79 17.25
N THR A 346 23.41 -19.42 16.33
CA THR A 346 22.86 -20.11 15.15
C THR A 346 23.23 -21.59 15.19
N PRO A 347 22.68 -22.37 16.12
CA PRO A 347 23.06 -23.77 16.31
C PRO A 347 22.53 -24.68 15.19
N VAL A 348 21.61 -24.20 14.34
CA VAL A 348 21.07 -24.93 13.19
C VAL A 348 21.68 -24.39 11.89
N ALA A 349 22.15 -25.29 11.03
CA ALA A 349 22.70 -24.91 9.72
C ALA A 349 21.63 -24.24 8.84
N GLY A 350 21.97 -23.07 8.31
CA GLY A 350 21.05 -22.25 7.49
C GLY A 350 20.21 -21.24 8.28
N GLU A 351 20.30 -21.25 9.62
CA GLU A 351 19.73 -20.21 10.47
C GLU A 351 20.54 -18.91 10.37
N HIS A 352 19.83 -17.79 10.23
CA HIS A 352 20.43 -16.46 10.31
C HIS A 352 20.56 -15.99 11.75
N SER A 353 21.61 -15.23 12.07
CA SER A 353 21.81 -14.70 13.43
C SER A 353 20.86 -13.54 13.73
N CYS A 354 20.30 -13.52 14.93
CA CYS A 354 19.69 -12.32 15.52
C CYS A 354 20.68 -11.62 16.42
N LEU A 355 21.43 -10.66 15.87
CA LEU A 355 22.43 -9.88 16.60
C LEU A 355 21.82 -9.29 17.88
N ALA A 356 22.51 -9.46 19.00
CA ALA A 356 22.08 -8.88 20.26
C ALA A 356 22.32 -7.35 20.23
N SER A 357 21.25 -6.57 20.17
CA SER A 357 21.27 -5.12 20.28
C SER A 357 19.95 -4.65 20.89
N PRO A 358 19.92 -3.52 21.63
CA PRO A 358 18.69 -2.97 22.19
C PRO A 358 17.55 -2.79 21.17
N THR A 359 17.86 -2.70 19.88
CA THR A 359 16.89 -2.51 18.80
C THR A 359 16.46 -3.80 18.09
N THR A 360 17.21 -4.89 18.23
CA THR A 360 17.04 -6.15 17.47
C THR A 360 16.77 -7.36 18.35
N THR A 361 17.17 -7.31 19.62
CA THR A 361 16.81 -8.34 20.60
C THR A 361 15.31 -8.29 20.86
N MET A 362 14.62 -9.39 20.56
CA MET A 362 13.21 -9.55 20.83
C MET A 362 13.03 -10.11 22.23
N THR A 363 12.21 -9.42 23.04
CA THR A 363 11.82 -9.87 24.38
C THR A 363 10.31 -9.97 24.45
N TYR A 364 9.81 -11.19 24.55
CA TYR A 364 8.38 -11.49 24.55
C TYR A 364 7.92 -12.01 25.90
N THR A 365 6.81 -11.47 26.40
CA THR A 365 6.23 -11.80 27.70
C THR A 365 4.90 -12.49 27.53
N PHE A 366 4.64 -13.54 28.31
CA PHE A 366 3.40 -14.31 28.23
C PHE A 366 2.46 -14.08 29.40
N GLY A 367 2.91 -13.36 30.43
CA GLY A 367 2.18 -13.26 31.67
C GLY A 367 2.46 -14.41 32.63
N ASN A 368 1.64 -14.53 33.68
CA ASN A 368 1.68 -15.62 34.66
C ASN A 368 1.06 -16.90 34.09
N ILE A 369 1.80 -17.59 33.21
CA ILE A 369 1.33 -18.79 32.52
C ILE A 369 2.08 -20.06 32.91
N VAL A 370 3.20 -19.96 33.67
CA VAL A 370 3.95 -21.14 34.11
C VAL A 370 3.24 -21.70 35.32
N PRO A 371 2.64 -22.90 35.23
CA PRO A 371 1.92 -23.46 36.36
C PRO A 371 2.90 -24.00 37.42
N SER A 372 2.42 -24.18 38.65
CA SER A 372 3.19 -24.85 39.71
C SER A 372 3.33 -26.37 39.48
N SER A 373 2.47 -26.95 38.64
CA SER A 373 2.52 -28.34 38.20
C SER A 373 1.90 -28.47 36.79
N GLY A 374 2.33 -29.46 36.00
CA GLY A 374 1.82 -29.68 34.64
C GLY A 374 2.66 -29.00 33.56
N SER A 375 2.05 -28.67 32.42
CA SER A 375 2.74 -28.09 31.26
C SER A 375 1.87 -27.08 30.53
N VAL A 376 2.51 -26.08 29.94
CA VAL A 376 1.89 -25.05 29.12
C VAL A 376 2.47 -25.08 27.72
N ARG A 377 1.63 -24.85 26.70
CA ARG A 377 2.06 -24.68 25.31
C ARG A 377 2.27 -23.20 25.04
N ILE A 378 3.40 -22.86 24.43
CA ILE A 378 3.72 -21.50 23.99
C ILE A 378 4.05 -21.50 22.51
N ALA A 379 3.85 -20.36 21.86
CA ALA A 379 4.35 -20.12 20.51
C ALA A 379 5.18 -18.85 20.45
N LEU A 380 6.26 -18.92 19.68
CA LEU A 380 7.21 -17.84 19.45
C LEU A 380 7.50 -17.74 17.94
N PRO A 381 7.98 -16.59 17.46
CA PRO A 381 8.55 -16.50 16.12
C PRO A 381 9.67 -17.52 15.90
N PHE A 382 9.93 -17.84 14.63
CA PHE A 382 11.04 -18.73 14.28
C PHE A 382 12.41 -18.11 14.64
N GLY A 383 13.37 -18.97 14.95
CA GLY A 383 14.71 -18.59 15.41
C GLY A 383 15.09 -19.21 16.76
N SER A 384 16.22 -18.73 17.28
CA SER A 384 16.81 -19.17 18.54
C SER A 384 16.30 -18.38 19.75
N TRP A 385 15.94 -19.10 20.82
CA TRP A 385 15.31 -18.53 22.01
C TRP A 385 15.88 -19.09 23.30
N ARG A 386 15.86 -18.25 24.35
CA ARG A 386 15.98 -18.64 25.75
C ARG A 386 14.75 -18.22 26.53
N LEU A 387 14.37 -19.02 27.53
CA LEU A 387 13.24 -18.72 28.39
C LEU A 387 13.71 -18.32 29.79
N PHE A 388 12.98 -17.38 30.38
CA PHE A 388 13.20 -16.85 31.71
C PHE A 388 11.87 -16.86 32.49
N THR A 389 11.97 -17.13 33.79
CA THR A 389 10.87 -17.02 34.75
C THR A 389 11.11 -15.87 35.70
N SER A 390 10.03 -15.24 36.15
CA SER A 390 10.06 -14.29 37.26
C SER A 390 8.85 -14.48 38.18
N ALA A 391 8.98 -14.07 39.45
CA ALA A 391 7.89 -14.15 40.43
C ALA A 391 6.81 -13.06 40.22
N SER A 392 7.15 -11.98 39.51
CA SER A 392 6.26 -10.87 39.17
C SER A 392 6.54 -10.37 37.76
N SER A 393 5.65 -9.53 37.21
CA SER A 393 5.77 -8.94 35.87
C SER A 393 7.04 -8.09 35.66
N THR A 394 7.63 -7.58 36.74
CA THR A 394 8.87 -6.76 36.73
C THR A 394 10.00 -7.37 37.57
N GLY A 395 9.84 -8.61 38.01
CA GLY A 395 10.81 -9.30 38.86
C GLY A 395 12.10 -9.66 38.11
N ALA A 396 13.15 -10.01 38.86
CA ALA A 396 14.39 -10.50 38.28
C ALA A 396 14.14 -11.75 37.42
N LEU A 397 14.72 -11.76 36.22
CA LEU A 397 14.61 -12.86 35.27
C LEU A 397 15.58 -13.98 35.66
N THR A 398 15.04 -15.16 35.93
CA THR A 398 15.81 -16.39 36.19
C THR A 398 15.67 -17.30 34.98
N GLU A 399 16.80 -17.66 34.36
CA GLU A 399 16.83 -18.55 33.18
C GLU A 399 16.19 -19.92 33.51
N LEU A 400 15.25 -20.38 32.66
CA LEU A 400 14.69 -21.72 32.81
C LEU A 400 15.71 -22.74 32.30
N PRO A 401 16.01 -23.79 33.07
CA PRO A 401 16.84 -24.87 32.58
C PRO A 401 16.11 -25.65 31.47
N ARG A 402 16.88 -26.22 30.54
CA ARG A 402 16.40 -27.01 29.40
C ARG A 402 15.45 -28.14 29.80
N THR A 403 15.63 -28.74 30.98
CA THR A 403 14.72 -29.78 31.50
C THR A 403 13.27 -29.31 31.62
N ARG A 404 13.05 -27.99 31.62
CA ARG A 404 11.73 -27.36 31.64
C ARG A 404 11.12 -27.17 30.25
N VAL A 405 11.85 -27.48 29.18
CA VAL A 405 11.38 -27.48 27.79
C VAL A 405 11.54 -28.89 27.23
N PRO A 406 10.67 -29.86 27.61
CA PRO A 406 10.86 -31.26 27.27
C PRO A 406 10.70 -31.57 25.78
N SER A 407 9.92 -30.77 25.05
CA SER A 407 9.64 -31.02 23.63
C SER A 407 9.22 -29.75 22.89
N LEU A 408 9.45 -29.77 21.58
CA LEU A 408 8.97 -28.77 20.63
C LEU A 408 7.73 -29.32 19.92
N LEU A 409 6.75 -28.45 19.66
CA LEU A 409 5.52 -28.77 18.93
C LEU A 409 5.72 -28.67 17.41
N THR A 410 6.74 -27.93 16.99
CA THR A 410 7.14 -27.73 15.59
C THR A 410 8.56 -28.24 15.38
N ASN A 411 9.01 -28.27 14.12
CA ASN A 411 10.41 -28.57 13.82
C ASN A 411 11.34 -27.59 14.57
N GLY A 412 12.50 -28.09 14.97
CA GLY A 412 13.44 -27.35 15.79
C GLY A 412 14.47 -28.23 16.47
N LEU A 413 15.37 -27.59 17.22
CA LEU A 413 16.47 -28.26 17.90
C LEU A 413 16.56 -27.79 19.36
N LEU A 414 16.63 -28.73 20.29
CA LEU A 414 17.00 -28.46 21.68
C LEU A 414 18.52 -28.59 21.82
N VAL A 415 19.25 -27.50 22.04
CA VAL A 415 20.73 -27.49 22.02
C VAL A 415 21.29 -28.22 23.25
N PRO A 416 22.10 -29.28 23.09
CA PRO A 416 22.57 -30.07 24.23
C PRO A 416 23.56 -29.37 25.16
N SER A 417 24.37 -28.47 24.62
CA SER A 417 25.52 -27.85 25.30
C SER A 417 25.22 -26.49 25.94
N ALA A 418 24.02 -25.94 25.77
CA ALA A 418 23.63 -24.64 26.30
C ALA A 418 22.38 -24.79 27.19
N ALA A 419 22.43 -24.26 28.41
CA ALA A 419 21.53 -24.63 29.50
C ALA A 419 20.03 -24.31 29.28
N SER A 420 19.66 -23.52 28.27
CA SER A 420 18.26 -23.14 27.99
C SER A 420 17.96 -22.83 26.51
N LEU A 421 18.92 -23.04 25.62
CA LEU A 421 18.82 -22.62 24.22
C LEU A 421 18.06 -23.67 23.40
N PHE A 422 17.05 -23.22 22.66
CA PHE A 422 16.37 -24.02 21.65
C PHE A 422 16.08 -23.19 20.41
N VAL A 423 15.93 -23.88 19.30
CA VAL A 423 15.64 -23.29 18.00
C VAL A 423 14.29 -23.77 17.52
N LEU A 424 13.51 -22.83 17.00
CA LEU A 424 12.26 -23.08 16.31
C LEU A 424 12.51 -22.91 14.80
N ASP A 425 12.50 -24.04 14.09
CA ASP A 425 12.86 -24.12 12.68
C ASP A 425 11.59 -24.04 11.81
N PRO A 426 11.54 -23.14 10.81
CA PRO A 426 10.39 -23.00 9.91
C PRO A 426 10.30 -24.08 8.81
N ARG A 427 11.34 -24.92 8.62
CA ARG A 427 11.45 -25.89 7.51
C ARG A 427 10.73 -27.21 7.78
#